data_AF-V4KI95-F1
#
_entry.id   AF-V4KI95-F1
#
_cell.length_a   1.000
_cell.length_b   1.000
_cell.length_c   1.000
_cell.angle_alpha   90.00
_cell.angle_beta   90.00
_cell.angle_gamma   90.00
#
_symmetry.space_group_name_H-M   'P 1'
#
loop_
_entity.id
_entity.type
_entity.pdbx_description
1 polymer ?
#
loop_
_entity_poly.entity_id
_entity_poly.type
_entity_poly.pdbx_seq_one_letter_code
_entity_poly.pdbx_strand_id
1 'polypeptide(L)'
;MGRDLRVTVVFLKFHDLVHHMLTFQIVCKQRYEIWSLIGTTPVRFSLHEFEEITRFNCGYVDDLAVTDLELSDDMRAFWELMGVDVELGPSTIEIIEACSNCSSWSRDDRLRLGYLGIYAGFIVATRPGLSTNVNHARLVMDLEGFKEFSWGRIAFQHLIKSVKEKDLSKNIHIEGFVQALQVWVYYALPDFAAEFGEPLPNDPSPLMLAYKGSRGRKNVKANMLKHKNPYLGNSTTKAIIPTSESHSGRIRGYDPFD
;
A
#
# COMPACT_ATOMS: atom_id res chain seq x y z
N MET A 1 -23.03 -2.28 -20.04
CA MET A 1 -22.61 -0.97 -19.49
C MET A 1 -22.98 -0.79 -18.00
N GLY A 2 -22.73 -1.80 -17.14
CA GLY A 2 -23.22 -1.76 -15.74
C GLY A 2 -22.41 -2.56 -14.71
N ARG A 3 -21.17 -2.95 -15.05
CA ARG A 3 -20.25 -3.65 -14.14
C ARG A 3 -19.24 -2.69 -13.48
N ASP A 4 -18.92 -1.57 -14.12
CA ASP A 4 -17.96 -0.56 -13.61
C ASP A 4 -18.43 0.15 -12.33
N LEU A 5 -19.65 0.66 -12.31
CA LEU A 5 -20.18 1.46 -11.19
C LEU A 5 -20.23 0.70 -9.84
N ARG A 6 -20.20 -0.64 -9.85
CA ARG A 6 -20.33 -1.46 -8.63
C ARG A 6 -19.00 -1.59 -7.89
N VAL A 7 -17.91 -1.72 -8.64
CA VAL A 7 -16.55 -1.80 -8.11
C VAL A 7 -16.13 -0.43 -7.58
N THR A 8 -16.44 0.66 -8.31
CA THR A 8 -16.16 2.03 -7.88
C THR A 8 -16.86 2.41 -6.57
N VAL A 9 -18.11 1.99 -6.35
CA VAL A 9 -18.87 2.32 -5.11
C VAL A 9 -18.35 1.56 -3.89
N VAL A 10 -17.81 0.35 -4.07
CA VAL A 10 -17.10 -0.37 -3.01
C VAL A 10 -15.81 0.37 -2.68
N PHE A 11 -14.96 0.68 -3.66
CA PHE A 11 -13.71 1.42 -3.41
C PHE A 11 -13.89 2.82 -2.80
N LEU A 12 -14.90 3.59 -3.24
CA LEU A 12 -15.16 4.95 -2.70
C LEU A 12 -15.60 4.95 -1.23
N LYS A 13 -16.40 3.96 -0.80
CA LYS A 13 -16.84 3.86 0.60
C LYS A 13 -15.71 3.42 1.55
N PHE A 14 -14.72 2.73 1.01
CA PHE A 14 -13.56 2.23 1.75
C PHE A 14 -12.49 3.29 1.94
N HIS A 15 -12.35 4.19 0.97
CA HIS A 15 -11.50 5.37 1.12
C HIS A 15 -11.89 6.17 2.36
N ASP A 16 -13.20 6.35 2.61
CA ASP A 16 -13.71 7.07 3.79
C ASP A 16 -13.38 6.37 5.12
N LEU A 17 -13.36 5.02 5.15
CA LEU A 17 -13.03 4.25 6.36
C LEU A 17 -11.54 4.26 6.67
N VAL A 18 -10.70 4.03 5.66
CA VAL A 18 -9.24 4.16 5.80
C VAL A 18 -8.91 5.58 6.25
N HIS A 19 -9.46 6.59 5.58
CA HIS A 19 -9.28 7.98 5.97
C HIS A 19 -9.73 8.23 7.42
N HIS A 20 -10.91 7.74 7.82
CA HIS A 20 -11.37 7.85 9.19
C HIS A 20 -10.36 7.24 10.16
N MET A 21 -9.96 5.99 9.97
CA MET A 21 -9.01 5.30 10.84
C MET A 21 -7.67 6.03 10.92
N LEU A 22 -7.18 6.57 9.81
CA LEU A 22 -5.96 7.37 9.76
C LEU A 22 -6.11 8.74 10.43
N THR A 23 -7.31 9.34 10.50
CA THR A 23 -7.54 10.58 11.26
C THR A 23 -7.57 10.37 12.78
N PHE A 24 -7.88 9.15 13.25
CA PHE A 24 -7.82 8.77 14.68
C PHE A 24 -6.46 8.18 15.08
N GLN A 25 -5.38 8.62 14.43
CA GLN A 25 -4.05 8.18 14.76
C GLN A 25 -3.60 8.66 16.16
N ILE A 26 -3.06 7.72 16.91
CA ILE A 26 -2.36 7.94 18.18
C ILE A 26 -0.94 8.42 17.86
N VAL A 27 -0.42 9.38 18.64
CA VAL A 27 0.95 9.84 18.42
C VAL A 27 1.90 8.73 18.84
N CYS A 28 2.65 8.22 17.86
CA CYS A 28 3.68 7.22 18.06
C CYS A 28 5.02 7.77 17.60
N LYS A 29 6.09 7.50 18.37
CA LYS A 29 7.47 7.86 18.00
C LYS A 29 8.07 6.88 16.98
N GLN A 30 7.49 5.68 16.85
CA GLN A 30 7.95 4.67 15.91
C GLN A 30 7.67 5.12 14.48
N ARG A 31 8.75 5.20 13.68
CA ARG A 31 8.71 5.75 12.31
C ARG A 31 7.91 4.88 11.35
N TYR A 32 7.98 3.56 11.56
CA TYR A 32 7.43 2.56 10.66
C TYR A 32 6.15 1.88 11.19
N GLU A 33 5.41 2.56 12.06
CA GLU A 33 4.14 2.06 12.57
C GLU A 33 3.04 3.10 12.50
N ILE A 34 1.84 2.68 12.13
CA ILE A 34 0.62 3.45 12.29
C ILE A 34 -0.14 2.88 13.47
N TRP A 35 -0.57 3.75 14.38
CA TRP A 35 -1.42 3.38 15.51
C TRP A 35 -2.70 4.18 15.42
N SER A 36 -3.84 3.52 15.45
CA SER A 36 -5.16 4.16 15.43
C SER A 36 -5.98 3.72 16.64
N LEU A 37 -6.75 4.64 17.21
CA LEU A 37 -7.67 4.31 18.31
C LEU A 37 -9.04 3.98 17.75
N ILE A 38 -9.51 2.76 18.03
CA ILE A 38 -10.84 2.29 17.66
C ILE A 38 -11.63 2.03 18.95
N GLY A 39 -12.63 2.88 19.22
CA GLY A 39 -13.29 2.89 20.52
C GLY A 39 -12.27 3.18 21.62
N THR A 40 -11.94 2.16 22.41
CA THR A 40 -10.90 2.20 23.46
C THR A 40 -9.69 1.33 23.15
N THR A 41 -9.70 0.61 22.03
CA THR A 41 -8.65 -0.36 21.68
C THR A 41 -7.67 0.28 20.70
N PRO A 42 -6.38 0.39 21.05
CA PRO A 42 -5.36 0.79 20.09
C PRO A 42 -5.10 -0.36 19.12
N VAL A 43 -5.12 -0.07 17.83
CA VAL A 43 -4.75 -1.01 16.76
C VAL A 43 -3.49 -0.54 16.06
N ARG A 44 -2.63 -1.50 15.71
CA ARG A 44 -1.32 -1.25 15.10
C ARG A 44 -1.29 -1.76 13.66
N PHE A 45 -0.57 -1.04 12.81
CA PHE A 45 -0.16 -1.45 11.49
C PHE A 45 1.35 -1.24 11.34
N SER A 46 2.09 -2.33 11.17
CA SER A 46 3.53 -2.37 10.97
C SER A 46 3.87 -3.19 9.72
N LEU A 47 5.16 -3.43 9.48
CA LEU A 47 5.62 -4.29 8.37
C LEU A 47 5.05 -5.72 8.51
N HIS A 48 4.82 -6.18 9.74
CA HIS A 48 4.30 -7.52 10.02
C HIS A 48 2.86 -7.69 9.52
N GLU A 49 1.96 -6.76 9.87
CA GLU A 49 0.59 -6.78 9.37
C GLU A 49 0.56 -6.54 7.85
N PHE A 50 1.46 -5.71 7.32
CA PHE A 50 1.58 -5.51 5.88
C PHE A 50 1.97 -6.80 5.13
N GLU A 51 2.98 -7.53 5.63
CA GLU A 51 3.43 -8.80 5.07
C GLU A 51 2.32 -9.86 5.13
N GLU A 52 1.64 -9.98 6.27
CA GLU A 52 0.55 -10.94 6.43
C GLU A 52 -0.60 -10.69 5.45
N ILE A 53 -0.94 -9.42 5.24
CA ILE A 53 -2.03 -8.98 4.35
C ILE A 53 -1.66 -9.12 2.88
N THR A 54 -0.48 -8.64 2.49
CA THR A 54 -0.09 -8.55 1.08
C THR A 54 0.57 -9.80 0.55
N ARG A 55 1.18 -10.59 1.44
CA ARG A 55 2.04 -11.74 1.10
C ARG A 55 3.23 -11.38 0.20
N PHE A 56 3.57 -10.09 0.12
CA PHE A 56 4.81 -9.68 -0.53
C PHE A 56 6.02 -10.13 0.27
N ASN A 57 7.13 -10.37 -0.43
CA ASN A 57 8.40 -10.62 0.23
C ASN A 57 8.82 -9.38 1.03
N CYS A 58 8.86 -9.52 2.36
CA CYS A 58 9.36 -8.52 3.30
C CYS A 58 10.69 -8.97 3.95
N GLY A 59 11.40 -9.92 3.36
CA GLY A 59 12.71 -10.37 3.84
C GLY A 59 13.71 -9.23 3.93
N TYR A 60 14.60 -9.29 4.92
CA TYR A 60 15.65 -8.29 5.13
C TYR A 60 16.57 -8.19 3.90
N VAL A 61 16.97 -6.95 3.57
CA VAL A 61 17.94 -6.66 2.53
C VAL A 61 18.89 -5.58 3.06
N ASP A 62 20.19 -5.78 2.86
CA ASP A 62 21.24 -4.86 3.33
C ASP A 62 21.09 -3.45 2.71
N ASP A 63 20.69 -3.37 1.44
CA ASP A 63 20.38 -2.11 0.77
C ASP A 63 19.11 -2.20 -0.09
N LEU A 64 18.11 -1.40 0.28
CA LEU A 64 16.89 -1.21 -0.52
C LEU A 64 17.09 -0.21 -1.66
N ALA A 65 18.06 0.69 -1.53
CA ALA A 65 18.50 1.54 -2.63
C ALA A 65 19.39 0.68 -3.52
N VAL A 66 18.78 -0.02 -4.47
CA VAL A 66 19.54 -0.70 -5.52
C VAL A 66 20.40 0.37 -6.20
N THR A 67 21.72 0.34 -5.98
CA THR A 67 22.68 1.22 -6.62
C THR A 67 23.44 0.45 -7.70
N ASP A 68 23.96 1.17 -8.69
CA ASP A 68 24.99 0.66 -9.61
C ASP A 68 24.58 -0.50 -10.53
N LEU A 69 23.31 -0.59 -10.93
CA LEU A 69 22.94 -1.46 -12.05
C LEU A 69 23.54 -0.90 -13.35
N GLU A 70 24.56 -1.59 -13.87
CA GLU A 70 25.19 -1.26 -15.14
C GLU A 70 24.15 -1.22 -16.26
N LEU A 71 24.17 -0.16 -17.05
CA LEU A 71 23.27 0.02 -18.16
C LEU A 71 23.70 -0.88 -19.33
N SER A 72 23.06 -2.03 -19.48
CA SER A 72 23.27 -2.93 -20.61
C SER A 72 22.63 -2.41 -21.91
N ASP A 73 23.11 -2.92 -23.06
CA ASP A 73 22.51 -2.58 -24.36
C ASP A 73 21.06 -3.08 -24.47
N ASP A 74 20.75 -4.25 -23.89
CA ASP A 74 19.39 -4.80 -23.84
C ASP A 74 18.44 -3.91 -23.02
N MET A 75 18.93 -3.35 -21.90
CA MET A 75 18.21 -2.34 -21.12
C MET A 75 17.92 -1.12 -21.98
N ARG A 76 18.92 -0.56 -22.67
CA ARG A 76 18.71 0.62 -23.50
C ARG A 76 17.66 0.36 -24.58
N ALA A 77 17.74 -0.78 -25.27
CA ALA A 77 16.79 -1.16 -26.30
C ALA A 77 15.35 -1.28 -25.77
N PHE A 78 15.16 -1.85 -24.56
CA PHE A 78 13.83 -1.96 -23.95
C PHE A 78 13.24 -0.60 -23.55
N TRP A 79 14.06 0.33 -23.05
CA TRP A 79 13.61 1.70 -22.73
C TRP A 79 13.28 2.50 -23.99
N GLU A 80 14.10 2.38 -25.04
CA GLU A 80 13.84 2.98 -26.35
C GLU A 80 12.54 2.43 -26.98
N LEU A 81 12.28 1.13 -26.84
CA LEU A 81 11.04 0.50 -27.28
C LEU A 81 9.81 1.06 -26.57
N MET A 82 9.94 1.43 -25.29
CA MET A 82 8.90 2.13 -24.51
C MET A 82 8.80 3.63 -24.84
N GLY A 83 9.83 4.23 -25.45
CA GLY A 83 9.91 5.68 -25.65
C GLY A 83 10.20 6.46 -24.37
N VAL A 84 10.90 5.85 -23.41
CA VAL A 84 11.19 6.44 -22.08
C VAL A 84 12.66 6.82 -21.97
N ASP A 85 12.96 7.91 -21.25
CA ASP A 85 14.33 8.32 -20.95
C ASP A 85 15.05 7.24 -20.12
N VAL A 86 16.22 6.81 -20.59
CA VAL A 86 17.02 5.73 -19.99
C VAL A 86 17.57 6.09 -18.60
N GLU A 87 17.71 7.39 -18.33
CA GLU A 87 18.16 7.91 -17.04
C GLU A 87 17.02 8.03 -16.01
N LEU A 88 15.77 7.94 -16.47
CA LEU A 88 14.57 8.00 -15.64
C LEU A 88 13.84 6.65 -15.61
N GLY A 89 13.16 6.38 -14.51
CA GLY A 89 12.21 5.26 -14.47
C GLY A 89 10.93 5.65 -15.21
N PRO A 90 10.25 4.70 -15.88
CA PRO A 90 9.00 4.99 -16.56
C PRO A 90 7.92 5.41 -15.57
N SER A 91 7.15 6.42 -15.94
CA SER A 91 5.93 6.85 -15.24
C SER A 91 4.78 5.89 -15.55
N THR A 92 3.71 5.95 -14.74
CA THR A 92 2.51 5.13 -14.99
C THR A 92 1.85 5.48 -16.33
N ILE A 93 1.89 6.75 -16.75
CA ILE A 93 1.34 7.19 -18.04
C ILE A 93 2.11 6.53 -19.19
N GLU A 94 3.44 6.58 -19.16
CA GLU A 94 4.29 5.96 -20.20
C GLU A 94 4.09 4.43 -20.24
N ILE A 95 3.93 3.78 -19.08
CA ILE A 95 3.63 2.34 -19.03
C ILE A 95 2.26 2.04 -19.67
N ILE A 96 1.23 2.86 -19.43
CA ILE A 96 -0.10 2.68 -20.03
C ILE A 96 -0.04 2.87 -21.55
N GLU A 97 0.73 3.85 -22.02
CA GLU A 97 0.95 4.09 -23.44
C GLU A 97 1.68 2.91 -24.09
N ALA A 98 2.76 2.43 -23.47
CA ALA A 98 3.45 1.22 -23.91
C ALA A 98 2.52 0.00 -23.95
N CYS A 99 1.64 -0.18 -22.95
CA CYS A 99 0.65 -1.27 -22.93
C CYS A 99 -0.30 -1.22 -24.13
N SER A 100 -0.64 -0.02 -24.60
CA SER A 100 -1.52 0.15 -25.77
C SER A 100 -0.81 -0.21 -27.08
N ASN A 101 0.52 -0.13 -27.11
CA ASN A 101 1.35 -0.31 -28.30
C ASN A 101 2.17 -1.63 -28.29
N CYS A 102 2.06 -2.47 -27.26
CA CYS A 102 2.92 -3.65 -27.07
C CYS A 102 2.48 -4.91 -27.85
N SER A 103 1.54 -4.81 -28.78
CA SER A 103 0.97 -5.98 -29.48
C SER A 103 2.02 -6.75 -30.30
N SER A 104 2.97 -6.03 -30.92
CA SER A 104 4.06 -6.58 -31.72
C SER A 104 5.28 -7.01 -30.90
N TRP A 105 5.30 -6.77 -29.59
CA TRP A 105 6.48 -7.00 -28.77
C TRP A 105 6.73 -8.49 -28.52
N SER A 106 7.94 -8.82 -28.08
CA SER A 106 8.26 -10.18 -27.65
C SER A 106 7.41 -10.58 -26.43
N ARG A 107 7.31 -11.89 -26.16
CA ARG A 107 6.62 -12.38 -24.96
C ARG A 107 7.29 -11.86 -23.70
N ASP A 108 8.61 -11.84 -23.66
CA ASP A 108 9.37 -11.45 -22.48
C ASP A 108 9.25 -9.94 -22.24
N ASP A 109 9.29 -9.11 -23.28
CA ASP A 109 9.12 -7.65 -23.14
C ASP A 109 7.72 -7.28 -22.67
N ARG A 110 6.69 -8.00 -23.11
CA ARG A 110 5.33 -7.84 -22.54
C ARG A 110 5.27 -8.25 -21.07
N LEU A 111 6.01 -9.28 -20.65
CA LEU A 111 6.10 -9.65 -19.24
C LEU A 111 6.82 -8.58 -18.42
N ARG A 112 7.95 -8.05 -18.92
CA ARG A 112 8.68 -6.93 -18.31
C ARG A 112 7.78 -5.70 -18.14
N LEU A 113 7.03 -5.36 -19.19
CA LEU A 113 6.05 -4.27 -19.14
C LEU A 113 4.95 -4.52 -18.10
N GLY A 114 4.46 -5.76 -18.01
CA GLY A 114 3.49 -6.14 -16.97
C GLY A 114 4.04 -5.96 -15.55
N TYR A 115 5.29 -6.37 -15.31
CA TYR A 115 5.95 -6.15 -14.02
C TYR A 115 6.20 -4.68 -13.70
N LEU A 116 6.57 -3.87 -14.69
CA LEU A 116 6.64 -2.41 -14.53
C LEU A 116 5.27 -1.83 -14.14
N GLY A 117 4.18 -2.33 -14.74
CA GLY A 117 2.82 -1.93 -14.36
C GLY A 117 2.48 -2.24 -12.91
N ILE A 118 2.88 -3.42 -12.40
CA ILE A 118 2.72 -3.77 -10.98
C ILE A 118 3.56 -2.86 -10.09
N TYR A 119 4.82 -2.65 -10.45
CA TYR A 119 5.75 -1.80 -9.71
C TYR A 119 5.25 -0.35 -9.61
N ALA A 120 4.97 0.29 -10.74
CA ALA A 120 4.54 1.68 -10.79
C ALA A 120 3.12 1.87 -10.24
N GLY A 121 2.19 0.98 -10.60
CA GLY A 121 0.76 1.14 -10.29
C GLY A 121 0.33 0.69 -8.91
N PHE A 122 1.04 -0.27 -8.29
CA PHE A 122 0.62 -0.87 -7.01
C PHE A 122 1.68 -0.75 -5.92
N ILE A 123 2.94 -1.07 -6.22
CA ILE A 123 4.01 -1.07 -5.20
C ILE A 123 4.35 0.37 -4.80
N VAL A 124 4.74 1.18 -5.78
CA VAL A 124 5.08 2.60 -5.57
C VAL A 124 3.83 3.47 -5.60
N ALA A 125 2.94 3.23 -6.58
CA ALA A 125 1.64 3.89 -6.73
C ALA A 125 1.72 5.42 -6.52
N THR A 126 2.71 6.05 -7.15
CA THR A 126 2.89 7.50 -7.14
C THR A 126 1.92 8.18 -8.11
N ARG A 127 1.97 9.51 -8.15
CA ARG A 127 1.21 10.28 -9.17
C ARG A 127 1.54 9.76 -10.58
N PRO A 128 0.54 9.57 -11.47
CA PRO A 128 0.76 8.85 -12.73
C PRO A 128 1.83 9.42 -13.67
N GLY A 129 2.07 10.73 -13.64
CA GLY A 129 3.08 11.39 -14.47
C GLY A 129 4.45 11.56 -13.81
N LEU A 130 4.65 11.05 -12.59
CA LEU A 130 5.96 11.09 -11.94
C LEU A 130 6.75 9.83 -12.33
N SER A 131 7.98 10.03 -12.79
CA SER A 131 8.93 8.94 -13.05
C SER A 131 9.18 8.10 -11.81
N THR A 132 9.23 6.79 -11.99
CA THR A 132 9.58 5.86 -10.92
C THR A 132 11.10 5.83 -10.67
N ASN A 133 11.54 5.11 -9.64
CA ASN A 133 12.98 4.93 -9.40
C ASN A 133 13.56 4.05 -10.51
N VAL A 134 14.52 4.60 -11.27
CA VAL A 134 15.11 3.92 -12.43
C VAL A 134 15.80 2.61 -12.06
N ASN A 135 16.49 2.53 -10.92
CA ASN A 135 17.22 1.33 -10.53
C ASN A 135 16.27 0.20 -10.13
N HIS A 136 15.18 0.51 -9.43
CA HIS A 136 14.13 -0.48 -9.16
C HIS A 136 13.42 -0.91 -10.44
N ALA A 137 13.13 0.02 -11.35
CA ALA A 137 12.53 -0.31 -12.64
C ALA A 137 13.43 -1.24 -13.47
N ARG A 138 14.76 -1.03 -13.44
CA ARG A 138 15.76 -1.86 -14.14
C ARG A 138 15.76 -3.33 -13.72
N LEU A 139 15.27 -3.67 -12.53
CA LEU A 139 15.16 -5.05 -12.08
C LEU A 139 14.29 -5.91 -13.01
N VAL A 140 13.34 -5.34 -13.77
CA VAL A 140 12.51 -6.12 -14.69
C VAL A 140 13.30 -6.83 -15.79
N MET A 141 14.56 -6.42 -16.03
CA MET A 141 15.40 -7.11 -17.00
C MET A 141 15.80 -8.51 -16.54
N ASP A 142 15.93 -8.71 -15.23
CA ASP A 142 16.05 -10.01 -14.58
C ASP A 142 14.72 -10.39 -13.91
N LEU A 143 13.89 -11.15 -14.64
CA LEU A 143 12.55 -11.50 -14.17
C LEU A 143 12.55 -12.37 -12.90
N GLU A 144 13.58 -13.18 -12.68
CA GLU A 144 13.67 -14.00 -11.47
C GLU A 144 14.13 -13.13 -10.28
N GLY A 145 15.19 -12.34 -10.46
CA GLY A 145 15.62 -11.36 -9.47
C GLY A 145 14.51 -10.37 -9.10
N PHE A 146 13.69 -9.93 -10.06
CA PHE A 146 12.52 -9.09 -9.80
C PHE A 146 11.51 -9.79 -8.89
N LYS A 147 11.18 -11.08 -9.12
CA LYS A 147 10.19 -11.80 -8.29
C LYS A 147 10.69 -12.03 -6.87
N GLU A 148 11.98 -12.30 -6.72
CA GLU A 148 12.61 -12.58 -5.43
C GLU A 148 12.88 -11.31 -4.62
N PHE A 149 12.95 -10.14 -5.26
CA PHE A 149 13.21 -8.87 -4.58
C PHE A 149 12.18 -8.56 -3.48
N SER A 150 12.63 -7.92 -2.39
CA SER A 150 11.80 -7.57 -1.23
C SER A 150 10.87 -6.38 -1.47
N TRP A 151 10.00 -6.49 -2.48
CA TRP A 151 9.02 -5.47 -2.85
C TRP A 151 8.08 -5.07 -1.72
N GLY A 152 7.84 -5.97 -0.76
CA GLY A 152 7.00 -5.68 0.40
C GLY A 152 7.55 -4.53 1.24
N ARG A 153 8.89 -4.45 1.39
CA ARG A 153 9.54 -3.35 2.11
C ARG A 153 9.44 -2.02 1.35
N ILE A 154 9.62 -2.04 0.02
CA ILE A 154 9.46 -0.84 -0.80
C ILE A 154 8.02 -0.32 -0.73
N ALA A 155 7.04 -1.20 -0.95
CA ALA A 155 5.63 -0.85 -0.89
C ALA A 155 5.22 -0.30 0.48
N PHE A 156 5.68 -0.96 1.56
CA PHE A 156 5.43 -0.53 2.92
C PHE A 156 6.07 0.83 3.23
N GLN A 157 7.31 1.04 2.82
CA GLN A 157 8.02 2.31 3.02
C GLN A 157 7.31 3.47 2.32
N HIS A 158 6.89 3.28 1.06
CA HIS A 158 6.10 4.27 0.33
C HIS A 158 4.77 4.58 1.04
N LEU A 159 4.06 3.55 1.48
CA LEU A 159 2.78 3.67 2.17
C LEU A 159 2.91 4.43 3.50
N ILE A 160 3.80 3.99 4.39
CA ILE A 160 4.00 4.62 5.70
C ILE A 160 4.45 6.07 5.54
N LYS A 161 5.45 6.33 4.68
CA LYS A 161 5.94 7.69 4.43
C LYS A 161 4.80 8.60 3.98
N SER A 162 3.99 8.12 3.03
CA SER A 162 2.83 8.86 2.55
C SER A 162 1.83 9.14 3.67
N VAL A 163 1.54 8.19 4.57
CA VAL A 163 0.61 8.41 5.69
C VAL A 163 1.17 9.39 6.72
N LYS A 164 2.47 9.33 7.01
CA LYS A 164 3.12 10.13 8.06
C LYS A 164 3.39 11.57 7.65
N GLU A 165 3.74 11.82 6.38
CA GLU A 165 4.12 13.15 5.90
C GLU A 165 2.93 13.99 5.42
N LYS A 166 1.82 13.35 5.04
CA LYS A 166 0.67 14.05 4.47
C LYS A 166 -0.32 14.52 5.56
N ASP A 167 -0.90 15.68 5.30
CA ASP A 167 -1.97 16.25 6.14
C ASP A 167 -3.32 15.54 5.88
N LEU A 168 -3.57 14.48 6.65
CA LEU A 168 -4.76 13.63 6.53
C LEU A 168 -6.10 14.34 6.81
N SER A 169 -6.10 15.63 7.15
CA SER A 169 -7.32 16.44 7.24
C SER A 169 -7.83 16.93 5.87
N LYS A 170 -7.00 16.82 4.84
CA LYS A 170 -7.32 17.20 3.44
C LYS A 170 -7.61 15.95 2.60
N ASN A 171 -8.27 16.14 1.47
CA ASN A 171 -8.54 15.08 0.51
C ASN A 171 -7.23 14.72 -0.23
N ILE A 172 -6.40 13.88 0.38
CA ILE A 172 -5.06 13.57 -0.12
C ILE A 172 -4.98 12.15 -0.69
N HIS A 173 -4.38 12.05 -1.87
CA HIS A 173 -3.93 10.80 -2.48
C HIS A 173 -2.82 10.16 -1.63
N ILE A 174 -3.09 9.01 -1.01
CA ILE A 174 -2.07 8.20 -0.34
C ILE A 174 -1.33 7.38 -1.40
N GLU A 175 0.00 7.38 -1.35
CA GLU A 175 0.89 6.63 -2.24
C GLU A 175 1.24 5.26 -1.63
N GLY A 176 1.78 4.36 -2.44
CA GLY A 176 2.06 2.97 -2.06
C GLY A 176 0.83 2.06 -2.11
N PHE A 177 0.95 0.88 -1.51
CA PHE A 177 -0.08 -0.17 -1.59
C PHE A 177 -1.24 0.06 -0.60
N VAL A 178 -2.07 1.07 -0.86
CA VAL A 178 -3.17 1.52 0.02
C VAL A 178 -4.21 0.43 0.31
N GLN A 179 -4.33 -0.56 -0.58
CA GLN A 179 -5.21 -1.72 -0.38
C GLN A 179 -4.86 -2.51 0.89
N ALA A 180 -3.60 -2.49 1.34
CA ALA A 180 -3.22 -3.09 2.61
C ALA A 180 -3.94 -2.43 3.80
N LEU A 181 -4.10 -1.10 3.79
CA LEU A 181 -4.85 -0.39 4.82
C LEU A 181 -6.35 -0.72 4.75
N GLN A 182 -6.90 -0.89 3.54
CA GLN A 182 -8.30 -1.28 3.36
C GLN A 182 -8.60 -2.65 3.99
N VAL A 183 -7.69 -3.60 3.81
CA VAL A 183 -7.79 -4.92 4.44
C VAL A 183 -7.58 -4.81 5.95
N TRP A 184 -6.57 -4.05 6.38
CA TRP A 184 -6.29 -3.85 7.81
C TRP A 184 -7.49 -3.27 8.58
N VAL A 185 -8.24 -2.33 7.99
CA VAL A 185 -9.49 -1.81 8.57
C VAL A 185 -10.48 -2.93 8.91
N TYR A 186 -10.60 -3.97 8.08
CA TYR A 186 -11.49 -5.09 8.35
C TYR A 186 -11.00 -5.98 9.49
N TYR A 187 -9.70 -6.19 9.59
CA TYR A 187 -9.09 -6.88 10.73
C TYR A 187 -9.28 -6.10 12.03
N ALA A 188 -9.15 -4.78 11.96
CA ALA A 188 -9.25 -3.89 13.11
C ALA A 188 -10.71 -3.64 13.57
N LEU A 189 -11.70 -3.87 12.69
CA LEU A 189 -13.12 -3.65 12.93
C LEU A 189 -13.96 -4.89 12.54
N PRO A 190 -13.87 -6.00 13.28
CA PRO A 190 -14.60 -7.22 12.94
C PRO A 190 -16.13 -7.02 12.95
N ASP A 191 -16.67 -6.22 13.88
CA ASP A 191 -18.11 -5.92 13.92
C ASP A 191 -18.58 -5.13 12.68
N PHE A 192 -17.74 -4.20 12.20
CA PHE A 192 -18.00 -3.51 10.94
C PHE A 192 -17.93 -4.52 9.77
N ALA A 193 -16.95 -5.41 9.76
CA ALA A 193 -16.85 -6.46 8.76
C ALA A 193 -18.13 -7.33 8.72
N ALA A 194 -18.63 -7.74 9.88
CA ALA A 194 -19.84 -8.54 10.03
C ALA A 194 -21.14 -7.81 9.66
N GLU A 195 -21.24 -6.49 9.87
CA GLU A 195 -22.43 -5.71 9.46
C GLU A 195 -22.58 -5.59 7.93
N PHE A 196 -21.45 -5.50 7.23
CA PHE A 196 -21.38 -5.23 5.79
C PHE A 196 -21.08 -6.48 4.96
N GLY A 197 -20.49 -7.50 5.55
CA GLY A 197 -20.29 -8.83 4.99
C GLY A 197 -21.46 -9.76 5.28
N GLU A 198 -21.67 -10.77 4.43
CA GLU A 198 -22.44 -11.95 4.82
C GLU A 198 -21.46 -12.98 5.39
N PRO A 199 -21.36 -13.17 6.72
CA PRO A 199 -20.34 -14.05 7.30
C PRO A 199 -20.49 -15.49 6.80
N LEU A 200 -19.37 -16.10 6.42
CA LEU A 200 -19.31 -17.50 6.03
C LEU A 200 -19.26 -18.38 7.28
N PRO A 201 -19.89 -19.57 7.25
CA PRO A 201 -19.67 -20.56 8.28
C PRO A 201 -18.18 -20.95 8.32
N ASN A 202 -17.63 -21.08 9.53
CA ASN A 202 -16.26 -21.51 9.88
C ASN A 202 -15.14 -20.46 9.93
N ASP A 203 -15.44 -19.16 9.83
CA ASP A 203 -14.49 -18.04 10.05
C ASP A 203 -13.10 -18.25 9.41
N PRO A 204 -13.04 -18.40 8.07
CA PRO A 204 -11.79 -18.71 7.39
C PRO A 204 -10.78 -17.57 7.50
N SER A 205 -9.51 -17.94 7.72
CA SER A 205 -8.37 -17.01 7.57
C SER A 205 -7.92 -16.95 6.11
N PRO A 206 -7.64 -15.76 5.54
CA PRO A 206 -7.72 -14.42 6.15
C PRO A 206 -9.16 -13.89 6.33
N LEU A 207 -9.41 -13.04 7.35
CA LEU A 207 -10.74 -12.49 7.70
C LEU A 207 -11.48 -11.80 6.54
N MET A 208 -10.75 -11.31 5.52
CA MET A 208 -11.34 -10.81 4.28
C MET A 208 -12.19 -11.85 3.53
N LEU A 209 -11.85 -13.13 3.65
CA LEU A 209 -12.59 -14.25 3.08
C LEU A 209 -13.71 -14.73 4.01
N ALA A 210 -13.74 -14.29 5.26
CA ALA A 210 -14.78 -14.67 6.22
C ALA A 210 -16.15 -14.07 5.87
N TYR A 211 -16.22 -13.20 4.86
CA TYR A 211 -17.43 -12.51 4.47
C TYR A 211 -17.70 -12.65 2.96
N LYS A 212 -18.90 -13.11 2.61
CA LYS A 212 -19.43 -13.05 1.26
C LYS A 212 -19.84 -11.60 0.96
N GLY A 213 -19.52 -11.11 -0.23
CA GLY A 213 -19.86 -9.74 -0.64
C GLY A 213 -21.37 -9.50 -0.60
N SER A 214 -21.83 -8.61 0.27
CA SER A 214 -23.25 -8.30 0.37
C SER A 214 -23.72 -7.51 -0.85
N ARG A 215 -24.82 -7.96 -1.47
CA ARG A 215 -25.47 -7.21 -2.55
C ARG A 215 -26.25 -6.02 -1.96
N GLY A 216 -25.61 -4.89 -1.70
CA GLY A 216 -26.37 -3.67 -1.36
C GLY A 216 -25.62 -2.51 -0.71
N ARG A 217 -26.11 -1.29 -0.98
CA ARG A 217 -25.68 -0.07 -0.27
C ARG A 217 -26.31 -0.03 1.12
N LYS A 218 -25.60 -0.46 2.16
CA LYS A 218 -25.94 -0.08 3.55
C LYS A 218 -25.31 1.28 3.90
N ASN A 219 -26.01 2.05 4.74
CA ASN A 219 -25.73 3.47 5.07
C ASN A 219 -24.57 3.64 6.06
N VAL A 220 -23.33 3.53 5.57
CA VAL A 220 -22.07 3.67 6.33
C VAL A 220 -22.06 4.95 7.21
N LYS A 221 -22.50 6.09 6.67
CA LYS A 221 -22.49 7.38 7.39
C LYS A 221 -23.27 7.36 8.72
N ALA A 222 -24.40 6.65 8.79
CA ALA A 222 -25.23 6.60 10.00
C ALA A 222 -24.63 5.72 11.10
N ASN A 223 -23.84 4.68 10.74
CA ASN A 223 -23.20 3.79 11.70
C ASN A 223 -21.78 4.26 12.10
N MET A 224 -21.09 5.04 11.26
CA MET A 224 -19.89 5.79 11.68
C MET A 224 -20.22 6.76 12.82
N LEU A 225 -21.42 7.35 12.80
CA LEU A 225 -21.93 8.20 13.88
C LEU A 225 -22.24 7.41 15.16
N LYS A 226 -22.53 6.10 15.09
CA LYS A 226 -22.71 5.25 16.29
C LYS A 226 -21.39 4.92 16.99
N HIS A 227 -20.30 4.87 16.23
CA HIS A 227 -18.94 4.68 16.75
C HIS A 227 -18.27 6.01 17.13
N LYS A 228 -18.94 7.16 16.95
CA LYS A 228 -18.51 8.40 17.62
C LYS A 228 -18.70 8.20 19.12
N ASN A 229 -17.57 8.19 19.80
CA ASN A 229 -17.49 8.10 21.25
C ASN A 229 -18.38 9.17 21.92
N PRO A 230 -19.43 8.80 22.69
CA PRO A 230 -20.25 9.77 23.42
C PRO A 230 -19.47 10.53 24.51
N TYR A 231 -18.20 10.17 24.77
CA TYR A 231 -17.36 10.80 25.79
C TYR A 231 -16.34 11.83 25.26
N LEU A 232 -16.24 12.09 23.95
CA LEU A 232 -15.42 13.21 23.46
C LEU A 232 -16.25 14.50 23.35
N GLY A 233 -16.63 15.02 24.51
CA GLY A 233 -16.74 16.47 24.66
C GLY A 233 -15.33 17.05 24.60
N ASN A 234 -15.05 17.83 23.54
CA ASN A 234 -13.98 18.82 23.44
C ASN A 234 -12.72 18.52 24.27
N SER A 235 -11.84 17.62 23.84
CA SER A 235 -10.51 17.48 24.45
C SER A 235 -9.47 16.97 23.47
N THR A 236 -8.54 17.87 23.18
CA THR A 236 -7.31 17.72 22.40
C THR A 236 -6.29 16.90 23.18
N THR A 237 -6.60 15.65 23.52
CA THR A 237 -5.69 14.79 24.29
C THR A 237 -5.43 13.50 23.51
N LYS A 238 -4.46 13.58 22.59
CA LYS A 238 -3.88 12.40 21.94
C LYS A 238 -3.15 11.58 23.02
N ALA A 239 -3.62 10.35 23.27
CA ALA A 239 -2.89 9.42 24.13
C ALA A 239 -1.48 9.19 23.56
N ILE A 240 -0.47 9.10 24.42
CA ILE A 240 0.91 8.77 24.04
C ILE A 240 1.16 7.37 24.55
N ILE A 241 1.48 6.44 23.65
CA ILE A 241 1.95 5.11 24.05
C ILE A 241 3.44 5.25 24.41
N PRO A 242 3.87 4.94 25.65
CA PRO A 242 5.28 4.95 26.00
C PRO A 242 5.99 3.79 25.27
N THR A 243 7.05 4.08 24.52
CA THR A 243 7.94 3.08 23.92
C THR A 243 9.23 2.96 24.72
N SER A 244 9.71 1.74 24.92
CA SER A 244 11.04 1.43 25.46
C SER A 244 12.15 2.01 24.58
N GLU A 245 13.24 2.44 25.21
CA GLU A 245 14.36 3.16 24.56
C GLU A 245 15.08 2.29 23.51
N SER A 246 14.95 2.65 22.23
CA SER A 246 15.82 2.15 21.16
C SER A 246 17.17 2.88 21.22
N HIS A 247 18.22 2.17 21.60
CA HIS A 247 19.60 2.67 21.60
C HIS A 247 20.04 3.04 20.18
N SER A 248 20.34 4.32 19.94
CA SER A 248 20.87 4.80 18.66
C SER A 248 22.36 4.51 18.55
N GLY A 249 22.71 3.32 18.09
CA GLY A 249 24.02 3.01 17.51
C GLY A 249 23.80 2.52 16.09
N ARG A 250 24.43 3.14 15.08
CA ARG A 250 24.38 2.65 13.70
C ARG A 250 25.23 1.38 13.61
N ILE A 251 24.64 0.25 13.96
CA ILE A 251 25.23 -1.08 13.86
C ILE A 251 24.89 -1.62 12.45
N ARG A 252 25.90 -2.06 11.69
CA ARG A 252 25.66 -2.81 10.44
C ARG A 252 24.85 -4.07 10.79
N GLY A 253 23.72 -4.27 10.12
CA GLY A 253 22.81 -5.41 10.37
C GLY A 253 21.61 -5.10 11.27
N TYR A 254 21.34 -3.83 11.62
CA TYR A 254 20.07 -3.44 12.25
C TYR A 254 18.99 -3.22 11.18
N ASP A 255 17.87 -3.95 11.26
CA ASP A 255 16.70 -3.73 10.42
C ASP A 255 15.93 -2.49 10.91
N PRO A 256 15.81 -1.42 10.10
CA PRO A 256 15.10 -0.22 10.52
C PRO A 256 13.59 -0.43 10.74
N PHE A 257 13.04 -1.58 10.31
CA PHE A 257 11.65 -1.94 10.48
C PHE A 257 11.37 -2.76 11.77
N ASP A 258 12.41 -3.17 12.52
CA ASP A 258 12.31 -3.86 13.81
C ASP A 258 12.17 -2.92 15.01
#